data_AF-A0A4U7D3N7-F1
#
_entry.id   AF-A0A4U7D3N7-F1
#
_cell.length_a   1.000
_cell.length_b   1.000
_cell.length_c   1.000
_cell.angle_alpha   90.00
_cell.angle_beta   90.00
_cell.angle_gamma   90.00
#
_symmetry.space_group_name_H-M   'P 1'
#
loop_
_entity.id
_entity.type
_entity.pdbx_description
1 polymer ?
#
loop_
_entity_poly.entity_id
_entity_poly.type
_entity_poly.pdbx_seq_one_letter_code
_entity_poly.pdbx_strand_id
1 'polypeptide(L)' 'MDTEELLETLQAADLSYYQANAYVTLLELGTASATEVAQASDVPDARIYDVL' A
#
# COMPACT_ATOMS: atom_id res chain seq x y z
N MET A 1 -5.83 -4.44 14.33
CA MET A 1 -4.60 -5.04 13.79
C MET A 1 -3.57 -3.95 13.79
N ASP A 2 -2.35 -4.29 14.18
CA ASP A 2 -1.25 -3.35 14.05
C ASP A 2 -0.90 -3.17 12.57
N THR A 3 -0.52 -1.97 12.17
CA THR A 3 -0.19 -1.67 10.76
C THR A 3 1.00 -2.51 10.31
N GLU A 4 2.00 -2.71 11.20
CA GLU A 4 3.14 -3.60 10.98
C GLU A 4 2.72 -5.07 10.80
N GLU A 5 1.85 -5.58 11.67
CA GLU A 5 1.35 -6.97 11.60
C GLU A 5 0.64 -7.25 10.27
N LEU A 6 -0.13 -6.27 9.77
CA LEU A 6 -0.79 -6.38 8.48
C LEU A 6 0.21 -6.36 7.32
N LEU A 7 1.23 -5.51 7.38
CA LEU A 7 2.27 -5.40 6.36
C LEU A 7 3.10 -6.68 6.26
N GLU A 8 3.44 -7.29 7.40
CA GLU A 8 4.11 -8.60 7.46
C GLU A 8 3.23 -9.72 6.89
N THR A 9 1.94 -9.73 7.25
CA THR A 9 0.99 -10.74 6.75
C THR A 9 0.84 -10.69 5.24
N LEU A 10 0.75 -9.48 4.66
CA LEU A 10 0.63 -9.30 3.22
C LEU A 10 1.91 -9.74 2.49
N GLN A 11 3.08 -9.42 3.04
CA GLN A 11 4.35 -9.89 2.47
C GLN A 11 4.51 -11.41 2.55
N ALA A 12 4.03 -12.04 3.63
CA ALA A 12 3.97 -13.50 3.75
C ALA A 12 3.00 -14.15 2.75
N ALA A 13 2.07 -13.36 2.17
CA ALA A 13 1.16 -13.76 1.10
C ALA A 13 1.66 -13.41 -0.31
N ASP A 14 2.98 -13.24 -0.48
CA ASP A 14 3.67 -12.92 -1.74
C ASP A 14 3.39 -11.52 -2.31
N LEU A 15 2.83 -10.59 -1.53
CA LEU A 15 2.81 -9.18 -1.93
C LEU A 15 4.20 -8.58 -1.75
N SER A 16 4.67 -7.85 -2.76
CA SER A 16 5.86 -7.02 -2.60
C SER A 16 5.64 -5.93 -1.53
N TYR A 17 6.74 -5.41 -0.98
CA TYR A 17 6.68 -4.29 -0.03
C TYR A 17 5.77 -3.15 -0.52
N TYR A 18 5.90 -2.75 -1.79
CA TYR A 18 5.09 -1.67 -2.36
C TYR A 18 3.60 -2.02 -2.44
N GLN A 19 3.25 -3.27 -2.79
CA GLN A 19 1.85 -3.71 -2.82
C GLN A 19 1.24 -3.75 -1.43
N ALA A 20 1.98 -4.26 -0.43
CA ALA A 20 1.53 -4.28 0.95
C ALA A 20 1.35 -2.86 1.50
N ASN A 21 2.33 -1.98 1.27
CA ASN A 21 2.31 -0.60 1.75
C ASN A 21 1.19 0.23 1.09
N ALA A 22 0.97 0.09 -0.22
CA ALA A 22 -0.15 0.75 -0.90
C ALA A 22 -1.52 0.28 -0.37
N TYR A 23 -1.67 -1.03 -0.13
CA TYR A 23 -2.92 -1.59 0.39
C TYR A 23 -3.23 -1.07 1.80
N VAL A 24 -2.24 -1.09 2.68
CA VAL A 24 -2.33 -0.55 4.04
C VAL A 24 -2.68 0.93 4.02
N THR A 25 -1.97 1.73 3.20
CA THR A 25 -2.22 3.17 3.05
C THR A 25 -3.66 3.44 2.59
N LEU A 26 -4.16 2.67 1.63
CA LEU A 26 -5.54 2.81 1.14
C LEU A 26 -6.57 2.50 2.24
N LEU A 27 -6.32 1.51 3.09
CA LEU A 27 -7.21 1.21 4.22
C LEU A 27 -7.24 2.35 5.24
N GLU A 28 -6.13 3.05 5.46
CA GLU A 28 -6.05 4.21 6.36
C GLU A 28 -6.75 5.45 5.77
N LEU A 29 -6.61 5.68 4.46
CA LEU A 29 -7.25 6.79 3.74
C LEU A 29 -8.74 6.56 3.47
N GLY A 30 -9.18 5.30 3.39
CA GLY A 30 -10.54 4.91 3.00
C GLY A 30 -10.76 5.03 1.49
N THR A 31 -11.45 6.09 1.04
CA THR A 31 -11.65 6.33 -0.40
C THR A 31 -10.65 7.38 -0.87
N ALA A 32 -9.71 6.97 -1.71
CA ALA A 32 -8.66 7.81 -2.26
C ALA A 32 -8.37 7.46 -3.73
N SER A 33 -7.88 8.43 -4.49
CA SER A 33 -7.33 8.22 -5.82
C SER A 33 -5.96 7.54 -5.75
N ALA A 34 -5.53 6.90 -6.85
CA ALA A 34 -4.20 6.30 -6.93
C ALA A 34 -3.09 7.32 -6.63
N THR A 35 -3.21 8.55 -7.11
CA THR A 35 -2.26 9.62 -6.81
C THR A 35 -2.23 10.03 -5.34
N GLU A 36 -3.37 10.00 -4.65
CA GLU A 36 -3.40 10.26 -3.20
C GLU A 36 -2.75 9.12 -2.41
N VAL A 37 -2.96 7.86 -2.83
CA VAL A 37 -2.28 6.71 -2.23
C VAL A 37 -0.77 6.80 -2.45
N ALA A 38 -0.31 7.15 -3.66
CA ALA A 38 1.12 7.32 -3.94
C ALA A 38 1.77 8.38 -3.03
N GLN A 39 1.10 9.51 -2.83
CA GLN A 39 1.60 10.60 -1.99
C GLN A 39 1.64 10.26 -0.49
N ALA A 40 0.79 9.34 -0.05
CA ALA A 40 0.67 8.93 1.35
C ALA A 40 1.38 7.60 1.67
N SER A 41 1.94 6.93 0.66
CA SER A 41 2.62 5.64 0.77
C SER A 41 4.10 5.76 0.42
N ASP A 42 4.85 4.67 0.58
CA ASP A 42 6.24 4.57 0.13
C ASP A 42 6.35 4.18 -1.36
N VAL A 43 5.25 4.11 -2.09
CA VAL A 43 5.23 3.71 -3.50
C VAL A 43 5.57 4.90 -4.38
N PRO A 44 6.58 4.81 -5.27
CA PRO A 44 6.86 5.88 -6.22
C PRO A 44 5.66 6.19 -7.12
N ASP A 45 5.36 7.47 -7.36
CA ASP A 45 4.25 7.93 -8.21
C ASP A 45 4.19 7.23 -9.57
N ALA A 46 5.34 7.01 -10.20
CA ALA A 46 5.42 6.36 -11.51
C ALA A 46 5.03 4.88 -11.49
N ARG A 47 4.92 4.26 -10.32
CA ARG A 47 4.69 2.83 -10.10
C ARG A 47 3.34 2.53 -9.47
N ILE A 48 2.59 3.53 -8.98
CA ILE A 48 1.36 3.26 -8.22
C ILE A 48 0.32 2.48 -9.03
N TYR A 49 0.22 2.74 -10.33
CA TYR A 49 -0.68 2.02 -11.24
C TYR A 49 -0.21 0.60 -11.59
N ASP A 50 1.06 0.27 -11.35
CA ASP A 50 1.58 -1.10 -11.51
C ASP A 50 1.34 -1.94 -10.23
N VAL A 51 0.99 -1.27 -9.13
CA VAL A 51 0.93 -1.84 -7.77
C VAL A 51 -0.51 -2.05 -7.31
N LEU A 52 -1.41 -1.13 -7.67
CA LEU A 52 -2.87 -1.23 -7.43
C LEU A 52 -3.56 -2.09 -8.50
#